data_AF-A0A645CID9-F1
#
_entry.id   AF-A0A645CID9-F1
#
_cell.length_a   1.000
_cell.length_b   1.000
_cell.length_c   1.000
_cell.angle_alpha   90.00
_cell.angle_beta   90.00
_cell.angle_gamma   90.00
#
_symmetry.space_group_name_H-M   'P 1'
#
loop_
_entity.id
_entity.type
_entity.pdbx_description
1 polymer ?
#
loop_
_entity_poly.entity_id
_entity_poly.type
_entity_poly.pdbx_seq_one_letter_code
_entity_poly.pdbx_strand_id
1 'polypeptide(L)' 'MIGVIEEKAAGMNVREEDKAFIAHFYKYAFVGLMLEWIGRGMKEDPTTIIERVSIVTHGDIIKSLENFKTHNKF' A
#
# COMPACT_ATOMS: atom_id res chain seq x y z
N MET A 1 1.20 7.25 -4.18
CA MET A 1 1.64 5.98 -3.57
C MET A 1 3.10 5.65 -3.85
N ILE A 2 3.56 5.59 -5.10
CA ILE A 2 4.97 5.26 -5.37
C ILE A 2 5.97 6.21 -4.69
N GLY A 3 5.73 7.53 -4.69
CA GLY A 3 6.60 8.49 -4.01
C GLY A 3 6.71 8.29 -2.49
N VAL A 4 5.65 7.82 -1.83
CA VAL A 4 5.68 7.48 -0.39
C VAL A 4 6.54 6.23 -0.18
N ILE A 5 6.45 5.25 -1.09
CA ILE A 5 7.25 4.03 -1.01
C ILE A 5 8.74 4.37 -1.25
N GLU A 6 9.07 5.24 -2.19
CA GLU A 6 10.46 5.71 -2.39
C GLU A 6 10.99 6.45 -1.16
N GLU A 7 10.20 7.35 -0.57
CA GLU A 7 10.59 8.05 0.66
C GLU A 7 10.86 7.06 1.80
N LYS A 8 10.00 6.05 1.99
CA LYS A 8 10.16 5.03 3.04
C LYS A 8 11.24 4.00 2.73
N ALA A 9 11.54 3.76 1.46
CA ALA A 9 12.62 2.87 1.03
C ALA A 9 13.98 3.58 0.95
N ALA A 10 14.06 4.88 1.21
CA ALA A 10 15.30 5.63 1.20
C ALA A 10 16.33 5.01 2.17
N GLY A 11 17.51 4.68 1.67
CA GLY A 11 18.55 3.99 2.44
C GLY A 11 18.34 2.47 2.60
N MET A 12 17.29 1.90 2.01
CA MET A 12 17.06 0.46 1.94
C MET A 12 17.49 -0.10 0.57
N ASN A 13 18.06 -1.30 0.56
CA ASN A 13 18.37 -2.03 -0.69
C ASN A 13 17.16 -2.89 -1.11
N VAL A 14 16.16 -2.26 -1.71
CA VAL A 14 14.94 -2.91 -2.21
C VAL A 14 14.88 -2.72 -3.73
N ARG A 15 14.56 -3.78 -4.48
CA ARG A 15 14.48 -3.72 -5.94
C ARG A 15 13.30 -2.84 -6.37
N GLU A 16 13.46 -2.14 -7.49
CA GLU A 16 12.39 -1.29 -8.06
C GLU A 16 11.10 -2.08 -8.35
N GLU A 17 11.22 -3.33 -8.80
CA GLU A 17 10.08 -4.22 -9.05
C GLU A 17 9.28 -4.55 -7.77
N ASP A 18 9.96 -4.72 -6.63
CA ASP A 18 9.29 -4.97 -5.34
C ASP A 18 8.60 -3.70 -4.83
N LYS A 19 9.23 -2.53 -4.99
CA LYS A 19 8.59 -1.24 -4.67
C LYS A 19 7.35 -1.01 -5.53
N ALA A 20 7.44 -1.29 -6.83
CA ALA A 20 6.32 -1.19 -7.76
C ALA A 20 5.19 -2.17 -7.41
N PHE A 21 5.53 -3.41 -7.02
CA PHE A 21 4.56 -4.39 -6.57
C PHE A 21 3.80 -3.91 -5.33
N ILE A 22 4.51 -3.40 -4.31
CA ILE A 22 3.91 -2.83 -3.10
C ILE A 22 2.98 -1.66 -3.49
N ALA A 23 3.39 -0.78 -4.40
CA ALA A 23 2.57 0.33 -4.87
C ALA A 23 1.29 -0.15 -5.58
N HIS A 24 1.40 -1.19 -6.40
CA HIS A 24 0.28 -1.78 -7.12
C HIS A 24 -0.71 -2.46 -6.17
N PHE A 25 -0.22 -3.18 -5.16
CA PHE A 25 -1.08 -3.82 -4.16
C PHE A 25 -2.01 -2.79 -3.48
N TYR A 26 -1.44 -1.68 -2.98
CA TYR A 26 -2.25 -0.63 -2.35
C TYR A 26 -3.16 0.11 -3.33
N LYS A 27 -2.72 0.33 -4.58
CA LYS A 27 -3.57 0.88 -5.64
C LYS A 27 -4.81 0.00 -5.83
N TYR A 28 -4.65 -1.31 -5.96
CA TYR A 28 -5.77 -2.21 -6.21
C TYR A 28 -6.68 -2.38 -4.99
N ALA A 29 -6.12 -2.43 -3.79
CA ALA A 29 -6.92 -2.45 -2.56
C ALA A 29 -7.80 -1.20 -2.45
N PHE A 30 -7.25 -0.02 -2.73
CA PHE A 30 -8.01 1.23 -2.75
C PHE A 30 -9.10 1.22 -3.82
N VAL A 31 -8.78 0.82 -5.05
CA VAL A 31 -9.78 0.74 -6.14
C VAL A 31 -10.92 -0.21 -5.79
N GLY A 32 -10.61 -1.39 -5.22
CA GLY A 32 -11.64 -2.35 -4.81
C GLY A 32 -12.61 -1.78 -3.78
N LEU A 33 -12.08 -1.10 -2.77
CA LEU A 33 -12.89 -0.48 -1.72
C LEU A 33 -13.73 0.70 -2.23
N MET A 34 -13.20 1.49 -3.16
CA MET A 34 -13.98 2.54 -3.82
C MET A 34 -15.12 1.97 -4.66
N LEU A 35 -14.88 0.90 -5.41
CA LEU A 35 -15.93 0.24 -6.19
C LEU A 35 -17.02 -0.37 -5.30
N GLU A 36 -16.64 -0.98 -4.18
CA GLU A 36 -17.60 -1.50 -3.19
C GLU A 36 -18.44 -0.37 -2.59
N TRP A 37 -17.82 0.74 -2.22
CA TRP A 37 -18.53 1.91 -1.69
C TRP A 37 -19.52 2.51 -2.68
N ILE A 38 -19.12 2.65 -3.95
CA ILE A 38 -20.00 3.06 -5.04
C ILE A 38 -21.16 2.08 -5.17
N GLY A 39 -20.88 0.77 -5.17
CA GLY A 39 -21.90 -0.29 -5.24
C GLY A 39 -22.90 -0.28 -4.08
N ARG A 40 -22.49 0.18 -2.89
CA ARG A 40 -23.34 0.34 -1.70
C ARG A 40 -24.10 1.68 -1.65
N GLY A 41 -23.98 2.50 -2.70
CA GLY A 41 -24.69 3.78 -2.83
C GLY A 41 -24.03 4.93 -2.07
N MET A 42 -22.71 4.87 -1.84
CA MET A 42 -21.90 5.97 -1.32
C MET A 42 -22.38 6.53 0.04
N LYS A 43 -22.96 5.67 0.89
CA LYS A 43 -23.62 6.08 2.15
C LYS A 43 -22.63 6.39 3.27
N GLU A 44 -21.48 5.74 3.27
CA GLU A 44 -20.39 5.99 4.23
C GLU A 44 -19.57 7.20 3.75
N ASP A 45 -18.93 7.91 4.68
CA ASP A 45 -17.94 8.92 4.32
C ASP A 45 -16.73 8.22 3.67
N PRO A 46 -16.33 8.58 2.43
CA PRO A 46 -15.18 7.97 1.76
C PRO A 46 -13.87 8.17 2.56
N THR A 47 -13.80 9.19 3.41
CA THR A 47 -12.66 9.42 4.30
C THR A 47 -12.50 8.28 5.31
N THR A 48 -13.59 7.70 5.80
CA THR A 48 -13.57 6.53 6.69
C THR A 48 -13.03 5.29 5.98
N ILE A 49 -13.26 5.15 4.68
CA ILE A 49 -12.70 4.05 3.88
C ILE A 49 -11.19 4.22 3.74
N ILE A 50 -10.73 5.44 3.45
CA ILE A 50 -9.30 5.78 3.38
C ILE A 50 -8.62 5.53 4.73
N GLU A 51 -9.27 5.88 5.85
CA GLU A 51 -8.75 5.61 7.20
C GLU A 51 -8.65 4.11 7.49
N ARG A 52 -9.64 3.30 7.13
CA ARG A 52 -9.58 1.83 7.28
C ARG A 52 -8.44 1.22 6.47
N VAL A 53 -8.25 1.68 5.22
CA VAL A 53 -7.08 1.29 4.42
C VAL A 53 -5.82 1.73 5.13
N SER A 54 -5.72 2.99 5.56
CA SER A 54 -4.56 3.47 6.29
C SER A 54 -4.28 2.59 7.50
N ILE A 55 -5.26 2.30 8.37
CA ILE A 55 -5.07 1.44 9.56
C ILE A 55 -4.52 0.05 9.21
N VAL A 56 -5.06 -0.61 8.19
CA VAL A 56 -4.62 -1.95 7.78
C VAL A 56 -3.23 -1.92 7.13
N THR A 57 -2.83 -0.79 6.56
CA THR A 57 -1.63 -0.67 5.73
C THR A 57 -0.49 0.11 6.39
N HIS A 58 -0.81 0.89 7.42
CA HIS A 58 0.11 1.71 8.19
C HIS A 58 0.92 0.81 9.11
N GLY A 59 2.25 0.83 8.94
CA GLY A 59 3.19 -0.10 9.57
C GLY A 59 3.56 -1.29 8.67
N ASP A 60 2.68 -1.69 7.76
CA ASP A 60 2.94 -2.81 6.86
C ASP A 60 3.82 -2.44 5.66
N ILE A 61 3.89 -1.17 5.25
CA ILE A 61 4.80 -0.74 4.17
C ILE A 61 6.26 -0.97 4.56
N ILE A 62 6.68 -0.47 5.74
CA ILE A 62 8.07 -0.62 6.22
C ILE A 62 8.37 -2.10 6.47
N LYS A 63 7.43 -2.83 7.09
CA LYS A 63 7.56 -4.27 7.31
C LYS A 63 7.69 -5.05 6.00
N SER A 64 6.92 -4.69 4.97
CA SER A 64 7.01 -5.29 3.63
C SER A 64 8.38 -4.99 3.01
N LEU A 65 8.83 -3.74 3.05
CA LEU A 65 10.16 -3.35 2.55
C LEU A 65 11.29 -4.12 3.25
N GLU A 66 11.23 -4.29 4.58
CA GLU A 66 12.19 -5.13 5.32
C GLU A 66 12.10 -6.61 4.93
N ASN A 67 10.89 -7.15 4.75
CA ASN A 67 10.72 -8.53 4.30
C ASN A 67 11.34 -8.75 2.91
N PHE A 68 11.10 -7.85 1.96
CA PHE A 68 11.69 -7.92 0.62
C PHE A 68 13.22 -7.77 0.64
N LYS A 69 13.76 -6.86 1.46
CA LYS A 69 15.20 -6.74 1.70
C LYS A 69 15.82 -8.04 2.23
N THR A 70 15.12 -8.75 3.12
CA THR A 70 15.63 -9.98 3.73
C THR A 70 15.57 -11.17 2.77
N HIS A 71 14.58 -11.20 1.86
CA HIS A 71 14.45 -12.24 0.82
C HIS A 71 15.38 -12.04 -0.38
N ASN A 72 16.05 -10.88 -0.50
CA ASN A 72 17.09 -10.57 -1.48
C ASN A 72 18.43 -11.32 -1.24
N LYS A 73 18.41 -12.45 -0.51
CA LYS A 73 19.59 -13.26 -0.15
C LYS A 73 19.82 -14.49 -1.04
N PHE A 74 19.15 -14.59 -2.18
CA PHE A 74 19.38 -15.65 -3.17
C PHE A 74 19.66 -15.06 -4.55
#